data_AF-A0A357THZ4-F1
#
_entry.id   AF-A0A357THZ4-F1
#
_cell.length_a   1.000
_cell.length_b   1.000
_cell.length_c   1.000
_cell.angle_alpha   90.00
_cell.angle_beta   90.00
_cell.angle_gamma   90.00
#
_symmetry.space_group_name_H-M   'P 1'
#
loop_
_entity.id
_entity.type
_entity.pdbx_description
1 polymer ?
#
loop_
_entity_poly.entity_id
_entity_poly.type
_entity_poly.pdbx_seq_one_letter_code
_entity_poly.pdbx_strand_id
1 'polypeptide(L)'
;MVELCKKISESKAFTNFILCVIGAAAVVVGMQTYKGFELEHPAVLDTLDAVILGIFIFEAVIKIVVQGRQPQNYLKDAWNIFDFSIVAVCLLPIQSNDFVAVLRLARVLRVLKLVSAIPRLQVLVGAVLKSIPSIGYVFLLATLHFYIYGCMATFL
;
A
#
# COMPACT_ATOMS: atom_id res chain seq x y z
N MET A 1 21.56 18.05 10.94
CA MET A 1 20.11 17.76 10.76
C MET A 1 19.85 16.47 10.00
N VAL A 2 20.43 16.26 8.81
CA VAL A 2 20.18 15.04 7.99
C VAL A 2 20.69 13.73 8.63
N GLU A 3 21.83 13.77 9.32
CA GLU A 3 22.37 12.58 10.02
C GLU A 3 21.54 12.14 11.24
N LEU A 4 20.92 13.09 11.94
CA LEU A 4 19.99 12.81 13.04
C LEU A 4 18.73 12.12 12.52
N CYS A 5 18.15 12.62 11.43
CA CYS A 5 16.97 12.00 10.83
C CYS A 5 17.30 10.62 10.24
N LYS A 6 18.51 10.41 9.70
CA LYS A 6 18.98 9.10 9.24
C LYS A 6 19.12 8.11 10.40
N LYS A 7 19.70 8.54 11.53
CA LYS A 7 19.85 7.72 12.74
C LYS A 7 18.52 7.37 13.40
N ILE A 8 17.53 8.27 13.33
CA ILE A 8 16.16 8.04 13.81
C ILE A 8 15.42 7.06 12.88
N SER A 9 15.51 7.25 11.56
CA SER A 9 14.89 6.37 10.55
C SER A 9 15.47 4.95 10.54
N GLU A 10 16.76 4.79 10.78
CA GLU A 10 17.43 3.48 10.86
C GLU A 10 17.28 2.83 12.25
N SER A 11 16.68 3.53 13.22
CA SER A 11 16.47 2.97 14.55
C SER A 11 15.39 1.89 14.51
N LYS A 12 15.71 0.70 15.02
CA LYS A 12 14.77 -0.42 15.16
C LYS A 12 13.52 -0.02 15.97
N ALA A 13 13.65 0.94 16.89
CA ALA A 13 12.53 1.46 17.66
C ALA A 13 11.53 2.22 16.78
N PHE A 14 12.00 3.07 15.86
CA PHE A 14 11.13 3.79 14.93
C PHE A 14 10.45 2.84 13.95
N THR A 15 11.19 1.87 13.39
CA THR A 15 10.60 0.84 12.52
C THR A 15 9.55 0.01 13.26
N ASN A 16 9.82 -0.45 14.48
CA ASN A 16 8.85 -1.19 15.29
C ASN A 16 7.62 -0.34 15.63
N PHE A 17 7.80 0.95 15.93
CA PHE A 17 6.69 1.86 16.17
C PHE A 17 5.78 1.97 14.94
N ILE A 18 6.33 2.21 13.75
CA ILE A 18 5.56 2.26 12.50
C ILE A 18 4.87 0.92 12.23
N LEU A 19 5.53 -0.21 12.46
CA LEU A 19 4.92 -1.53 12.32
C LEU A 19 3.72 -1.72 13.26
N CYS A 20 3.83 -1.27 14.52
CA CYS A 20 2.70 -1.28 15.45
C CYS A 20 1.54 -0.39 14.95
N VAL A 21 1.84 0.80 14.41
CA VAL A 21 0.82 1.69 13.84
C VAL A 21 0.14 1.07 12.63
N ILE A 22 0.89 0.39 11.74
CA ILE A 22 0.28 -0.32 10.60
C ILE A 22 -0.56 -1.50 11.08
N GLY A 23 -0.14 -2.23 12.11
CA GLY A 23 -0.94 -3.28 12.74
C GLY A 23 -2.25 -2.74 13.31
N ALA A 24 -2.20 -1.64 14.05
CA ALA A 24 -3.39 -0.95 14.56
C ALA A 24 -4.30 -0.48 13.41
N ALA A 25 -3.73 0.08 12.33
CA ALA A 25 -4.47 0.47 11.14
C ALA A 25 -5.16 -0.71 10.46
N ALA A 26 -4.50 -1.86 10.37
CA ALA A 26 -5.11 -3.07 9.80
C ALA A 26 -6.30 -3.56 10.64
N VAL A 27 -6.20 -3.49 11.97
CA VAL A 27 -7.31 -3.83 12.87
C VAL A 27 -8.47 -2.85 12.68
N VAL A 28 -8.21 -1.54 12.60
CA VAL A 28 -9.24 -0.51 12.35
C VAL A 28 -9.95 -0.75 11.02
N VAL A 29 -9.20 -1.00 9.94
CA VAL A 29 -9.78 -1.34 8.63
C VAL A 29 -10.59 -2.63 8.67
N GLY A 30 -10.13 -3.64 9.43
CA GLY A 30 -10.88 -4.87 9.66
C GLY A 30 -12.22 -4.63 10.36
N MET A 31 -12.22 -3.78 11.39
CA MET A 31 -13.44 -3.38 12.10
C MET A 31 -14.41 -2.61 11.20
N GLN A 32 -13.89 -1.70 10.35
CA GLN A 32 -14.68 -0.97 9.36
C GLN A 32 -15.31 -1.88 8.30
N THR A 33 -14.72 -3.05 8.01
CA THR A 33 -15.28 -4.00 7.04
C THR A 33 -16.56 -4.66 7.58
N TYR A 34 -16.76 -4.66 8.91
CA TYR A 34 -17.96 -5.20 9.53
C TYR A 34 -19.05 -4.13 9.62
N LYS A 35 -20.04 -4.20 8.70
CA LYS A 35 -21.14 -3.22 8.58
C LYS A 35 -21.90 -2.96 9.89
N GLY A 36 -21.99 -3.95 10.78
CA GLY A 36 -22.66 -3.79 12.08
C GLY A 36 -21.92 -2.84 13.03
N PHE A 37 -20.59 -2.84 13.01
CA PHE A 37 -19.75 -2.07 13.93
C PHE A 37 -19.45 -0.66 13.39
N GLU A 38 -19.33 -0.52 12.05
CA GLU A 38 -19.17 0.77 11.38
C GLU A 38 -20.37 1.71 11.64
N LEU A 39 -21.59 1.15 11.67
CA LEU A 39 -22.83 1.92 11.87
C LEU A 39 -23.04 2.35 13.33
N GLU A 40 -22.55 1.59 14.31
CA GLU A 40 -22.68 1.92 15.74
C GLU A 40 -21.69 3.00 16.19
N HIS A 41 -20.47 3.02 15.65
CA HIS A 41 -19.40 3.94 16.09
C HIS A 41 -18.60 4.61 14.95
N PRO A 42 -19.26 5.30 13.99
CA PRO A 42 -18.59 5.88 12.84
C PRO A 42 -17.58 6.98 13.23
N ALA A 43 -17.95 7.86 14.18
CA ALA A 43 -17.11 8.99 14.59
C ALA A 43 -15.78 8.56 15.23
N VAL A 44 -15.77 7.46 15.99
CA VAL A 44 -14.56 6.95 16.64
C VAL A 44 -13.62 6.33 15.60
N LEU A 45 -14.18 5.54 14.67
CA LEU A 45 -13.43 4.91 13.60
C LEU A 45 -12.81 5.95 12.66
N ASP A 46 -13.55 6.98 12.26
CA ASP A 46 -13.05 8.05 11.40
C ASP A 46 -11.97 8.89 12.10
N THR A 47 -12.11 9.14 13.41
CA THR A 47 -11.09 9.86 14.18
C THR A 47 -9.78 9.08 14.27
N LEU A 48 -9.87 7.77 14.57
CA LEU A 48 -8.70 6.89 14.59
C LEU A 48 -8.02 6.82 13.22
N ASP A 49 -8.81 6.74 12.15
CA ASP A 49 -8.30 6.75 10.79
C ASP A 49 -7.54 8.04 10.46
N ALA A 50 -8.09 9.20 10.83
CA ALA A 50 -7.45 10.49 10.61
C ALA A 50 -6.12 10.62 11.37
N VAL A 51 -6.07 10.14 12.62
CA VAL A 51 -4.84 10.13 13.43
C VAL A 51 -3.77 9.23 12.79
N ILE A 52 -4.16 8.01 12.39
CA ILE A 52 -3.27 7.05 11.73
C ILE A 52 -2.74 7.61 10.41
N LEU A 53 -3.61 8.23 9.61
CA LEU A 53 -3.21 8.89 8.36
C LEU A 53 -2.22 10.02 8.62
N GLY A 54 -2.46 10.84 9.64
CA GLY A 54 -1.53 11.90 10.06
C GLY A 54 -0.14 11.36 10.42
N ILE A 55 -0.07 10.24 11.15
CA ILE A 55 1.20 9.57 11.48
C ILE A 55 1.92 9.09 10.20
N PHE A 56 1.19 8.52 9.24
CA PHE A 56 1.78 8.07 7.98
C PHE A 56 2.25 9.23 7.08
N ILE A 57 1.52 10.34 7.06
CA ILE A 57 1.96 11.55 6.36
C ILE A 57 3.26 12.05 7.00
N PHE A 58 3.32 12.09 8.33
CA PHE A 58 4.53 12.52 9.04
C PHE A 58 5.72 11.60 8.78
N GLU A 59 5.51 10.27 8.79
CA GLU A 59 6.51 9.27 8.41
C GLU A 59 7.05 9.52 6.99
N ALA A 60 6.14 9.71 6.02
CA ALA A 60 6.50 9.94 4.62
C ALA A 60 7.30 11.24 4.46
N VAL A 61 6.89 12.32 5.14
CA VAL A 61 7.63 13.59 5.14
C VAL A 61 9.04 13.41 5.73
N ILE A 62 9.17 12.68 6.85
CA ILE A 62 10.49 12.39 7.43
C ILE A 62 11.38 11.63 6.43
N LYS A 63 10.86 10.57 5.79
CA LYS A 63 11.62 9.81 4.78
C LYS A 63 12.06 10.71 3.62
N ILE A 64 11.15 11.54 3.10
CA ILE A 64 11.45 12.50 2.02
C ILE A 64 12.55 13.47 2.44
N VAL A 65 12.50 14.01 3.66
CA VAL A 65 13.52 14.95 4.18
C VAL A 65 14.87 14.27 4.39
N VAL A 66 14.90 13.00 4.83
CA VAL A 66 16.14 12.21 4.97
C VAL A 66 16.80 11.96 3.62
N GLN A 67 16.02 11.61 2.60
CA GLN A 67 16.52 11.35 1.23
C GLN A 67 16.67 12.61 0.38
N GLY A 68 16.14 13.75 0.82
CA GLY A 68 16.08 15.02 0.09
C GLY A 68 17.44 15.66 -0.28
N ARG A 69 18.57 15.22 0.29
CA ARG A 69 19.90 15.64 -0.20
C ARG A 69 20.25 15.05 -1.57
N GLN A 70 19.56 14.00 -2.03
CA GLN A 70 19.71 13.39 -3.35
C GLN A 70 18.33 12.92 -3.87
N PRO A 71 17.48 13.81 -4.41
CA PRO A 71 16.14 13.46 -4.90
C PRO A 71 16.15 12.35 -5.97
N GLN A 72 17.29 12.18 -6.66
CA GLN A 72 17.51 11.12 -7.64
C GLN A 72 17.53 9.71 -7.04
N ASN A 73 17.91 9.56 -5.77
CA ASN A 73 17.92 8.26 -5.08
C ASN A 73 16.53 7.90 -4.53
N TYR A 74 15.69 8.90 -4.21
CA TYR A 74 14.31 8.65 -3.78
C TYR A 74 13.49 7.99 -4.89
N LEU A 75 13.65 8.45 -6.14
CA LEU A 75 12.99 7.88 -7.32
C LEU A 75 13.58 6.55 -7.79
N LYS A 76 14.70 6.09 -7.23
CA LYS A 76 15.28 4.77 -7.56
C LYS A 76 14.72 3.65 -6.68
N ASP A 77 14.19 3.98 -5.51
CA ASP A 77 13.63 2.99 -4.60
C ASP A 77 12.12 2.85 -4.82
N ALA A 78 11.72 1.76 -5.47
CA ALA A 78 10.33 1.45 -5.78
C ALA A 78 9.42 1.43 -4.54
N TRP A 79 9.96 1.08 -3.36
CA TRP A 79 9.19 1.02 -2.12
C TRP A 79 8.85 2.38 -1.55
N ASN A 80 9.73 3.38 -1.76
CA ASN A 80 9.46 4.75 -1.35
C ASN A 80 8.43 5.41 -2.28
N ILE A 81 8.48 5.11 -3.58
CA ILE A 81 7.45 5.54 -4.54
C ILE A 81 6.10 4.93 -4.18
N PHE A 82 6.07 3.66 -3.79
CA PHE A 82 4.86 2.98 -3.34
C PHE A 82 4.27 3.59 -2.07
N ASP A 83 5.10 3.95 -1.09
CA ASP A 83 4.64 4.63 0.12
C ASP A 83 4.06 6.02 -0.21
N PHE A 84 4.75 6.79 -1.05
CA PHE A 84 4.29 8.09 -1.51
C PHE A 84 2.97 8.03 -2.28
N SER A 85 2.79 7.03 -3.15
CA SER A 85 1.55 6.87 -3.92
C SER A 85 0.36 6.57 -3.01
N ILE A 86 0.54 5.73 -1.98
CA ILE A 86 -0.51 5.44 -0.99
C ILE A 86 -0.93 6.72 -0.26
N VAL A 87 0.04 7.51 0.21
CA VAL A 87 -0.24 8.79 0.90
C VAL A 87 -0.92 9.78 -0.04
N ALA A 88 -0.46 9.89 -1.30
CA ALA A 88 -1.06 10.78 -2.29
C ALA A 88 -2.51 10.41 -2.60
N VAL A 89 -2.83 9.12 -2.76
CA VAL A 89 -4.20 8.64 -2.99
C VAL A 89 -5.10 8.92 -1.78
N CYS A 90 -4.57 8.81 -0.55
CA CYS A 90 -5.33 9.13 0.66
C CYS A 90 -5.57 10.63 0.88
N LEU A 91 -4.75 11.50 0.27
CA LEU A 91 -4.85 12.95 0.37
C LEU A 91 -5.82 13.56 -0.65
N LEU A 92 -6.21 12.81 -1.70
CA LEU A 92 -7.09 13.34 -2.74
C LEU A 92 -8.45 13.76 -2.14
N PRO A 93 -8.86 15.05 -2.30
CA PRO A 93 -10.07 15.55 -1.69
C PRO A 93 -11.31 14.92 -2.32
N ILE A 94 -12.25 14.51 -1.45
CA ILE A 94 -13.58 14.02 -1.83
C ILE A 94 -14.36 15.21 -2.41
N GLN A 95 -14.40 15.35 -3.73
CA GLN A 95 -15.34 16.27 -4.38
C GLN A 95 -16.50 15.56 -5.06
N SER A 96 -16.46 14.23 -5.16
CA SER A 96 -17.48 13.44 -5.87
C SER A 96 -17.84 12.18 -5.09
N ASN A 97 -19.15 11.94 -4.95
CA ASN A 97 -19.71 10.79 -4.24
C ASN A 97 -19.24 9.43 -4.80
N ASP A 98 -18.86 9.37 -6.08
CA ASP A 98 -18.35 8.16 -6.73
C ASP A 98 -16.96 7.74 -6.21
N PHE A 99 -16.16 8.68 -5.70
CA PHE A 99 -14.81 8.40 -5.21
C PHE A 99 -14.79 7.88 -3.77
N VAL A 100 -15.95 7.82 -3.10
CA VAL A 100 -16.06 7.27 -1.74
C VAL A 100 -15.65 5.80 -1.70
N ALA A 101 -16.04 5.01 -2.71
CA ALA A 101 -15.64 3.60 -2.80
C ALA A 101 -14.13 3.44 -3.03
N VAL A 102 -13.56 4.27 -3.91
CA VAL A 102 -12.11 4.30 -4.20
C VAL A 102 -11.33 4.68 -2.95
N LEU A 103 -11.81 5.66 -2.17
CA LEU A 103 -11.14 6.06 -0.94
C LEU A 103 -11.17 4.94 0.09
N ARG A 104 -12.30 4.22 0.24
CA ARG A 104 -12.37 3.02 1.10
C ARG A 104 -11.33 1.97 0.71
N LEU A 105 -11.20 1.70 -0.60
CA LEU A 105 -10.16 0.79 -1.10
C LEU A 105 -8.75 1.33 -0.80
N ALA A 106 -8.51 2.64 -0.98
CA ALA A 106 -7.25 3.27 -0.63
C ALA A 106 -6.91 3.11 0.87
N ARG A 107 -7.92 3.12 1.75
CA ARG A 107 -7.73 2.80 3.18
C ARG A 107 -7.18 1.39 3.36
N VAL A 108 -7.69 0.40 2.63
CA VAL A 108 -7.19 -0.99 2.66
C VAL A 108 -5.78 -1.10 2.11
N LEU A 109 -5.46 -0.35 1.03
CA LEU A 109 -4.11 -0.34 0.45
C LEU A 109 -3.03 0.05 1.46
N ARG A 110 -3.33 0.88 2.47
CA ARG A 110 -2.34 1.26 3.49
C ARG A 110 -1.80 0.05 4.27
N VAL A 111 -2.56 -1.04 4.38
CA VAL A 111 -2.08 -2.30 4.99
C VAL A 111 -0.91 -2.88 4.18
N LEU A 112 -0.87 -2.66 2.87
CA LEU A 112 0.26 -3.05 2.02
C LEU A 112 1.55 -2.29 2.35
N LYS A 113 1.50 -1.16 3.09
CA LYS A 113 2.71 -0.55 3.65
C LYS A 113 3.49 -1.48 4.57
N LEU A 114 2.88 -2.55 5.11
CA LEU A 114 3.63 -3.61 5.81
C LEU A 114 4.72 -4.20 4.93
N VAL A 115 4.44 -4.36 3.63
CA VAL A 115 5.42 -4.89 2.67
C VAL A 115 6.60 -3.93 2.55
N SER A 116 6.34 -2.63 2.40
CA SER A 116 7.42 -1.64 2.31
C SER A 116 8.13 -1.40 3.66
N ALA A 117 7.49 -1.66 4.80
CA ALA A 117 8.08 -1.50 6.13
C ALA A 117 8.97 -2.69 6.55
N ILE A 118 8.72 -3.91 6.04
CA ILE A 118 9.46 -5.12 6.42
C ILE A 118 10.37 -5.55 5.27
N PRO A 119 11.72 -5.42 5.39
CA PRO A 119 12.66 -5.79 4.32
C PRO A 119 12.53 -7.24 3.85
N ARG A 120 12.18 -8.17 4.76
CA ARG A 120 11.94 -9.57 4.40
C ARG A 120 10.73 -9.73 3.48
N LEU A 121 9.65 -8.96 3.69
CA LEU A 121 8.47 -8.97 2.81
C LEU A 121 8.78 -8.35 1.46
N GLN A 122 9.60 -7.30 1.41
CA GLN A 122 10.06 -6.71 0.15
C GLN A 122 10.76 -7.75 -0.75
N VAL A 123 11.64 -8.56 -0.16
CA VAL A 123 12.35 -9.64 -0.90
C VAL A 123 11.37 -10.69 -1.42
N LEU A 124 10.41 -11.12 -0.58
CA LEU A 124 9.37 -12.07 -0.96
C LEU A 124 8.51 -11.55 -2.11
N VAL A 125 7.98 -10.33 -1.99
CA VAL A 125 7.15 -9.72 -3.03
C VAL A 125 7.97 -9.46 -4.29
N GLY A 126 9.22 -9.01 -4.17
CA GLY A 126 10.12 -8.86 -5.29
C GLY A 126 10.37 -10.17 -6.05
N ALA A 127 10.53 -11.29 -5.33
CA ALA A 127 10.64 -12.61 -5.94
C ALA A 127 9.35 -13.02 -6.68
N VAL A 128 8.18 -12.80 -6.08
CA VAL A 128 6.88 -13.04 -6.72
C VAL A 128 6.73 -12.22 -7.99
N LEU A 129 7.00 -10.90 -7.93
CA LEU A 129 6.92 -10.00 -9.09
C LEU A 129 7.88 -10.43 -10.20
N LYS A 130 9.07 -10.92 -9.85
CA LYS A 130 10.05 -11.44 -10.81
C LYS A 130 9.60 -12.73 -11.50
N SER A 131 8.72 -13.51 -10.87
CA SER A 131 8.12 -14.71 -11.47
C SER A 131 6.94 -14.42 -12.39
N ILE A 132 6.30 -13.25 -12.30
CA ILE A 132 5.13 -12.88 -13.13
C ILE A 132 5.39 -13.02 -14.64
N PRO A 133 6.52 -12.55 -15.21
CA PRO A 133 6.77 -12.72 -16.64
C PRO A 133 6.78 -14.18 -17.09
N SER A 134 7.34 -15.08 -16.27
CA SER A 134 7.37 -16.51 -16.56
C SER A 134 5.97 -17.13 -16.55
N ILE A 135 5.13 -16.76 -15.57
CA ILE A 135 3.72 -17.17 -15.50
C ILE A 135 2.94 -16.60 -16.70
N GLY A 136 3.30 -15.41 -17.17
CA GLY A 136 2.68 -14.76 -18.33
C GLY A 136 2.76 -15.61 -19.61
N TYR A 137 3.89 -16.29 -19.87
CA TYR A 137 4.02 -17.18 -21.02
C TYR A 137 3.08 -18.39 -20.93
N VAL A 138 2.95 -18.98 -19.74
CA VAL A 138 2.03 -20.10 -19.50
C VAL A 138 0.58 -19.65 -19.66
N PHE A 139 0.24 -18.47 -19.15
CA PHE A 139 -1.09 -17.89 -19.27
C PHE A 139 -1.45 -17.56 -20.71
N LEU A 140 -0.51 -17.04 -21.50
CA LEU A 140 -0.68 -16.77 -22.93
C LEU A 140 -0.97 -18.06 -23.70
N LEU A 141 -0.19 -19.11 -23.44
CA LEU A 141 -0.41 -20.43 -24.05
C LEU A 141 -1.80 -20.99 -23.70
N ALA A 142 -2.20 -20.91 -22.43
CA ALA A 142 -3.52 -21.36 -21.98
C ALA A 142 -4.66 -20.58 -22.66
N THR A 143 -4.52 -19.26 -22.77
CA THR A 143 -5.51 -18.40 -23.46
C THR A 143 -5.64 -18.75 -24.94
N LEU A 144 -4.51 -19.01 -25.62
CA LEU A 144 -4.51 -19.47 -27.01
C LEU A 144 -5.22 -20.83 -27.15
N HIS A 145 -5.03 -21.73 -26.20
CA HIS A 145 -5.73 -23.01 -26.16
C HIS A 145 -7.24 -22.84 -26.05
N PHE A 146 -7.70 -22.01 -25.10
CA PHE A 146 -9.13 -21.71 -24.95
C PHE A 146 -9.72 -21.06 -26.21
N TYR A 147 -8.95 -20.19 -26.89
CA TYR A 147 -9.38 -19.57 -28.14
C TYR A 147 -9.62 -20.60 -29.26
N ILE A 148 -8.68 -21.52 -29.48
CA ILE A 148 -8.79 -22.55 -30.52
C ILE A 148 -10.03 -23.43 -30.29
N TYR A 149 -10.25 -23.89 -29.05
CA TYR A 149 -11.44 -24.68 -28.72
C TYR A 149 -12.74 -23.89 -28.88
N GLY A 150 -12.73 -22.60 -28.53
CA GLY A 150 -13.85 -21.71 -28.76
C GLY A 150 -14.23 -21.62 -30.24
N CYS A 151 -13.24 -21.43 -31.13
CA CYS A 151 -13.48 -21.42 -32.58
C CYS A 151 -14.02 -22.76 -33.07
N MET A 152 -13.43 -23.89 -32.66
CA MET A 152 -13.92 -25.21 -33.06
C MET A 152 -15.39 -25.42 -32.67
N ALA A 153 -15.78 -25.03 -31.45
CA ALA A 153 -17.16 -25.16 -30.98
C ALA A 153 -18.17 -24.33 -31.78
N THR A 154 -17.74 -23.23 -32.42
CA THR A 154 -18.64 -22.44 -33.29
C THR A 154 -18.85 -23.03 -34.68
N PHE A 155 -17.97 -23.93 -35.13
CA PHE A 155 -18.07 -24.60 -36.43
C PHE A 155 -18.68 -26.01 -36.35
N LEU A 156 -18.82 -26.55 -35.14
CA LEU A 156 -19.47 -27.83 -34.86
C LEU A 156 -20.96 -27.62 -34.57
#